data_AF-A0A453NP89-F1
#
_entry.id   AF-A0A453NP89-F1
#
_cell.length_a   1.000
_cell.length_b   1.000
_cell.length_c   1.000
_cell.angle_alpha   90.00
_cell.angle_beta   90.00
_cell.angle_gamma   90.00
#
_symmetry.space_group_name_H-M   'P 1'
#
loop_
_entity.id
_entity.type
_entity.pdbx_description
1 polymer ?
#
loop_
_entity_poly.entity_id
_entity_poly.type
_entity_poly.pdbx_seq_one_letter_code
_entity_poly.pdbx_strand_id
1 'polypeptide(L)' 'MDLVVKENLVLRERRISLSEFHAADEVWTTGTMGEITPVVMIDGREIGDGKIGPVTRQIQSAYKVLTAGLGVLIPRNVEA' A
#
# COMPACT_ATOMS: atom_id res chain seq x y z
N MET A 1 -5.17 2.02 -6.76
CA MET A 1 -5.26 3.36 -7.39
C MET A 1 -6.44 4.13 -6.82
N ASP A 2 -7.66 3.57 -6.85
CA ASP A 2 -8.87 4.21 -6.31
C ASP A 2 -8.73 4.68 -4.86
N LEU A 3 -8.12 3.85 -4.01
CA LEU A 3 -7.88 4.21 -2.61
C LEU A 3 -6.99 5.44 -2.46
N VAL A 4 -5.98 5.61 -3.32
CA VAL A 4 -5.08 6.78 -3.31
C VAL A 4 -5.85 8.06 -3.64
N VAL A 5 -6.71 8.00 -4.67
CA VAL A 5 -7.58 9.12 -5.06
C VAL A 5 -8.58 9.45 -3.94
N LYS A 6 -9.19 8.42 -3.33
CA LYS A 6 -10.15 8.58 -2.22
C LYS A 6 -9.51 9.22 -0.98
N GLU A 7 -8.25 8.89 -0.70
CA GLU A 7 -7.45 9.47 0.39
C GLU A 7 -6.88 10.86 0.06
N ASN A 8 -7.28 11.46 -1.07
CA ASN A 8 -6.84 12.78 -1.56
C ASN A 8 -5.32 12.88 -1.77
N LEU A 9 -4.69 11.76 -2.15
CA LEU A 9 -3.28 11.73 -2.52
C LEU A 9 -3.10 11.88 -4.03
N VAL A 10 -1.98 12.48 -4.44
CA VAL A 10 -1.65 12.65 -5.86
C VAL A 10 -1.24 11.31 -6.45
N LEU A 11 -1.99 10.86 -7.46
CA LEU A 11 -1.68 9.65 -8.24
C LEU A 11 -1.06 10.04 -9.59
N ARG A 12 0.06 9.41 -9.93
CA ARG A 12 0.66 9.50 -11.27
C ARG A 12 1.11 8.12 -11.73
N GLU A 13 0.55 7.63 -12.83
CA GLU A 13 1.04 6.45 -13.52
C GLU A 13 2.03 6.87 -14.60
N ARG A 14 3.28 6.40 -14.47
CA ARG A 14 4.37 6.70 -15.41
C ARG A 14 5.49 5.70 -15.24
N ARG A 15 6.45 5.74 -16.17
CA ARG A 15 7.75 5.10 -15.98
C ARG A 15 8.49 5.79 -14.82
N ILE A 16 9.12 4.98 -13.98
CA ILE A 16 9.93 5.42 -12.85
C ILE A 16 11.31 4.77 -13.01
N SER A 17 12.39 5.53 -12.85
CA SER A 17 13.75 4.99 -12.91
C SER A 17 14.20 4.43 -11.56
N LEU A 18 15.23 3.60 -11.56
CA LEU A 18 15.81 3.08 -10.31
C LEU A 18 16.37 4.20 -9.41
N SER A 19 16.91 5.28 -10.01
CA SER A 19 17.39 6.43 -9.24
C SER A 19 16.27 7.16 -8.50
N GLU A 20 15.06 7.19 -9.06
CA GLU A 20 13.89 7.76 -8.38
C GLU A 20 13.46 6.89 -7.19
N PHE A 21 13.52 5.57 -7.31
CA PHE A 21 13.27 4.67 -6.18
C PHE A 21 14.26 4.89 -5.04
N HIS A 22 15.55 4.99 -5.34
CA HIS A 22 16.57 5.24 -4.31
C HIS A 22 16.50 6.64 -3.68
N ALA A 23 15.89 7.61 -4.37
CA ALA A 23 15.70 8.97 -3.88
C ALA A 23 14.32 9.23 -3.29
N ALA A 24 13.44 8.21 -3.26
CA ALA A 24 12.09 8.36 -2.72
C ALA A 24 12.12 8.47 -1.19
N ASP A 25 11.19 9.26 -0.64
CA ASP A 25 10.97 9.35 0.81
C ASP A 25 10.36 8.05 1.37
N GLU A 26 9.49 7.41 0.59
CA GLU A 26 8.79 6.18 0.95
C GLU A 26 8.60 5.27 -0.28
N VAL A 27 8.71 3.96 -0.08
CA VAL A 27 8.38 2.94 -1.10
C VAL A 27 7.58 1.82 -0.44
N TRP A 28 6.59 1.29 -1.14
CA TRP A 28 5.86 0.10 -0.73
C TRP A 28 5.49 -0.76 -1.94
N THR A 29 5.22 -2.03 -1.68
CA THR A 29 4.69 -2.98 -2.66
C THR A 29 3.24 -3.31 -2.34
N THR A 30 2.50 -3.75 -3.35
CA THR A 30 1.12 -4.20 -3.20
C THR A 30 0.97 -5.65 -3.64
N GLY A 31 0.14 -6.42 -2.95
CA GLY A 31 -0.16 -7.80 -3.32
C GLY A 31 -1.29 -8.38 -2.48
N THR A 32 -1.95 -9.45 -2.93
CA THR A 32 -3.08 -10.02 -2.18
C THR A 32 -2.66 -10.56 -0.81
N MET A 33 -1.48 -11.19 -0.71
CA MET A 33 -0.98 -11.75 0.55
C MET A 33 -0.26 -10.70 1.40
N GLY A 34 0.52 -9.81 0.76
CA GLY A 34 1.32 -8.78 1.44
C GLY A 34 0.57 -7.45 1.64
N GLU A 35 -0.66 -7.35 1.16
CA GLU A 35 -1.50 -6.14 1.17
C GLU A 35 -0.73 -4.90 0.68
N ILE A 36 -0.38 -4.00 1.61
CA ILE A 36 0.48 -2.83 1.40
C ILE A 36 1.72 -3.04 2.29
N THR A 37 2.83 -3.47 1.71
CA THR A 37 4.07 -3.80 2.44
C THR A 37 5.15 -2.73 2.23
N PRO A 38 5.64 -2.07 3.29
CA PRO A 38 6.69 -1.05 3.19
C PRO A 38 8.03 -1.65 2.78
N VAL A 39 8.78 -0.92 1.98
CA VAL A 39 10.15 -1.24 1.55
C VAL A 39 11.08 -0.17 2.10
N VAL A 40 11.82 -0.51 3.16
CA VAL A 40 12.75 0.42 3.83
C VAL A 40 14.17 0.35 3.29
N MET A 41 14.48 -0.65 2.46
CA MET A 41 15.81 -0.84 1.89
C MET A 41 15.72 -1.46 0.49
N ILE A 42 16.49 -0.91 -0.45
CA ILE A 42 16.64 -1.43 -1.81
C ILE A 42 18.14 -1.49 -2.12
N ASP A 43 18.63 -2.67 -2.52
CA ASP A 43 20.04 -2.90 -2.86
C ASP A 43 21.04 -2.45 -1.78
N GLY A 44 20.70 -2.69 -0.51
CA GLY A 44 21.52 -2.30 0.64
C GLY A 44 21.50 -0.81 0.98
N ARG A 45 20.64 -0.01 0.32
CA ARG A 45 20.46 1.42 0.60
C ARG A 45 19.14 1.63 1.32
N GLU A 46 19.18 2.35 2.43
CA GLU A 46 17.97 2.78 3.13
C GLU A 46 17.16 3.74 2.25
N ILE A 47 15.85 3.58 2.26
CA ILE A 47 14.88 4.48 1.62
C ILE A 47 14.39 5.46 2.68
N GLY A 48 14.41 6.76 2.37
CA GLY A 48 14.07 7.81 3.33
C GLY A 48 14.93 7.74 4.60
N ASP A 49 14.29 7.54 5.75
CA ASP A 49 14.91 7.40 7.07
C ASP A 49 14.97 5.94 7.58
N GLY A 50 14.75 4.97 6.68
CA GLY A 50 14.71 3.55 7.02
C GLY A 50 13.47 3.13 7.81
N LYS A 51 12.46 4.00 7.95
CA LYS A 51 11.21 3.71 8.67
C LYS A 51 10.00 3.78 7.76
N ILE A 52 8.88 3.27 8.27
CA ILE A 52 7.59 3.38 7.59
C ILE A 52 7.08 4.82 7.74
N GLY A 53 7.02 5.53 6.62
CA GLY A 53 6.57 6.92 6.58
C GLY A 53 5.05 7.10 6.65
N PRO A 54 4.59 8.36 6.76
CA PRO A 54 3.18 8.69 6.98
C PRO A 54 2.26 8.29 5.83
N VAL A 55 2.69 8.39 4.56
CA VAL A 55 1.83 8.09 3.41
C VAL A 55 1.52 6.60 3.35
N THR A 56 2.54 5.77 3.57
CA THR A 56 2.38 4.31 3.62
C THR A 56 1.43 3.89 4.74
N ARG A 57 1.55 4.49 5.93
CA ARG A 57 0.65 4.19 7.07
C ARG A 57 -0.78 4.62 6.81
N GLN A 58 -0.98 5.76 6.15
CA GLN A 58 -2.31 6.23 5.77
C GLN A 58 -2.98 5.21 4.83
N ILE A 59 -2.29 4.81 3.76
CA ILE A 59 -2.83 3.83 2.79
C ILE A 59 -3.04 2.45 3.42
N GLN A 60 -2.13 1.98 4.29
CA GLN A 60 -2.33 0.74 5.05
C GLN A 60 -3.61 0.77 5.89
N SER A 61 -3.82 1.86 6.62
CA SER A 61 -5.00 2.03 7.47
C SER A 61 -6.28 2.08 6.65
N ALA A 62 -6.28 2.83 5.56
CA ALA A 62 -7.42 2.94 4.65
C ALA A 62 -7.73 1.59 3.97
N TYR A 63 -6.71 0.82 3.59
CA TYR A 63 -6.87 -0.50 2.96
C TYR A 63 -7.48 -1.51 3.94
N LYS A 64 -7.02 -1.52 5.20
CA LYS A 64 -7.58 -2.38 6.25
C LYS A 64 -9.06 -2.11 6.52
N VAL A 65 -9.47 -0.84 6.50
CA VAL A 65 -10.89 -0.47 6.62
C VAL A 65 -11.69 -0.95 5.41
N LEU A 66 -11.13 -0.80 4.21
CA LEU A 66 -11.75 -1.22 2.95
C LEU A 66 -12.02 -2.73 2.94
N THR A 67 -11.01 -3.55 3.26
CA THR A 67 -11.13 -5.03 3.21
C THR A 67 -12.02 -5.59 4.31
N ALA A 68 -12.20 -4.88 5.43
CA ALA A 68 -13.14 -5.29 6.48
C ALA A 68 -14.62 -5.12 6.07
N GLY A 69 -14.92 -4.18 5.17
CA GLY A 69 -16.30 -3.83 4.77
C GLY A 69 -16.70 -4.31 3.37
N LEU A 70 -15.77 -4.84 2.58
CA LEU A 70 -16.00 -5.28 1.20
C LEU A 70 -15.77 -6.78 1.05
N GLY A 71 -16.58 -7.40 0.21
CA GLY A 71 -16.46 -8.79 -0.15
C GLY A 71 -17.80 -9.41 -0.49
N VAL A 72 -17.74 -10.62 -1.04
CA VAL A 72 -18.93 -11.46 -1.17
C VAL A 72 -19.20 -12.12 0.18
N LEU A 73 -20.44 -12.04 0.65
CA LEU A 73 -20.84 -12.71 1.88
C LEU A 73 -20.58 -14.21 1.77
N ILE A 74 -19.88 -14.76 2.77
CA ILE A 74 -19.71 -16.21 2.87
C ILE A 74 -21.08 -16.82 3.15
N PRO A 75 -21.60 -17.71 2.29
CA PRO A 75 -22.86 -18.39 2.53
C PRO A 75 -22.80 -19.10 3.87
N ARG A 76 -23.67 -18.72 4.80
CA ARG A 76 -23.91 -19.49 6.01
C ARG A 76 -24.99 -20.50 5.64
N ASN A 77 -24.72 -21.80 5.74
CA ASN A 77 -25.77 -22.80 5.61
C ASN A 77 -26.80 -22.54 6.71
N VAL A 78 -27.96 -22.00 6.34
CA VAL A 78 -29.10 -21.77 7.24
C VAL A 78 -30.00 -23.02 7.20
N GLU A 79 -29.42 -24.21 7.27
CA GLU A 79 -30.18 -25.46 7.47
C GLU A 79 -29.28 -26.43 8.26
N ALA A 80 -29.49 -26.47 9.57
CA ALA A 80 -29.17 -27.56 10.48
C ALA A 80 -30.32 -27.66 11.50
#